data_AF-A0A535RQR1-F1
#
_entry.id   AF-A0A535RQR1-F1
#
_cell.length_a   1.000
_cell.length_b   1.000
_cell.length_c   1.000
_cell.angle_alpha   90.00
_cell.angle_beta   90.00
_cell.angle_gamma   90.00
#
_symmetry.space_group_name_H-M   'P 1'
#
loop_
_entity.id
_entity.type
_entity.pdbx_description
1 polymer ?
#
loop_
_entity_poly.entity_id
_entity_poly.type
_entity_poly.pdbx_seq_one_letter_code
_entity_poly.pdbx_strand_id
1 'polypeptide(L)'
;MNLRAREWLFGAALGVASLWLAAWTPLGLVLVAVVAIPTVFPRRNPAYAGGLLLGAAALALYEDAQLTARCAAANGPNGSCVVIADPSLPVMVLAIVVGVLLSAVALVPRRAT
;
A
#
# COMPACT_ATOMS: atom_id res chain seq x y z
N MET A 1 -17.54 -5.75 15.95
CA MET A 1 -16.22 -5.57 15.32
C MET A 1 -15.41 -4.58 16.16
N ASN A 2 -14.15 -4.88 16.48
CA ASN A 2 -13.32 -4.03 17.36
C ASN A 2 -13.00 -2.69 16.66
N LEU A 3 -12.99 -1.56 17.39
CA LEU A 3 -12.81 -0.21 16.82
C LEU A 3 -11.51 -0.13 16.00
N ARG A 4 -10.42 -0.66 16.55
CA ARG A 4 -9.10 -0.70 15.89
C ARG A 4 -9.11 -1.51 14.60
N ALA A 5 -9.85 -2.62 14.56
CA ALA A 5 -9.96 -3.46 13.36
C ALA A 5 -10.75 -2.73 12.27
N ARG A 6 -11.79 -1.98 12.64
CA ARG A 6 -12.56 -1.16 11.69
C ARG A 6 -11.70 -0.04 11.12
N GLU A 7 -10.91 0.64 11.94
CA GLU A 7 -9.99 1.70 11.51
C GLU A 7 -8.86 1.17 10.63
N TRP A 8 -8.33 -0.01 10.95
CA TRP A 8 -7.35 -0.70 10.11
C TRP A 8 -7.92 -1.01 8.72
N LEU A 9 -9.14 -1.56 8.67
CA LEU A 9 -9.82 -1.85 7.39
C LEU A 9 -10.09 -0.59 6.57
N PHE A 10 -10.51 0.49 7.22
CA PHE A 10 -10.67 1.78 6.54
C PHE A 10 -9.34 2.30 5.99
N GLY A 11 -8.25 2.19 6.77
CA GLY A 11 -6.91 2.50 6.32
C GLY A 11 -6.56 1.69 5.07
N ALA A 12 -6.70 0.38 5.12
CA ALA A 12 -6.39 -0.52 4.01
C ALA A 12 -7.17 -0.21 2.74
N ALA A 13 -8.49 -0.02 2.86
CA ALA A 13 -9.32 0.37 1.73
C ALA A 13 -8.89 1.71 1.12
N LEU A 14 -8.55 2.68 1.97
CA LEU A 14 -8.08 3.99 1.52
C LEU A 14 -6.70 3.91 0.88
N GLY A 15 -5.81 3.06 1.38
CA GLY A 15 -4.50 2.78 0.78
C GLY A 15 -4.61 2.19 -0.62
N VAL A 16 -5.47 1.17 -0.79
CA VAL A 16 -5.77 0.57 -2.11
C VAL A 16 -6.35 1.62 -3.06
N ALA A 17 -7.40 2.33 -2.64
CA ALA A 17 -8.05 3.34 -3.47
C ALA A 17 -7.10 4.48 -3.87
N SER A 18 -6.24 4.89 -2.94
CA SER A 18 -5.25 5.94 -3.16
C SER A 18 -4.22 5.52 -4.20
N LEU A 19 -3.60 4.34 -4.03
CA LEU A 19 -2.60 3.87 -4.99
C LEU A 19 -3.23 3.62 -6.36
N TRP A 20 -4.46 3.09 -6.41
CA TRP A 20 -5.19 2.95 -7.67
C TRP A 20 -5.39 4.30 -8.36
N LEU A 21 -5.87 5.33 -7.65
CA LEU A 21 -6.02 6.67 -8.24
C LEU A 21 -4.68 7.25 -8.70
N ALA A 22 -3.60 7.02 -7.95
CA ALA A 22 -2.24 7.43 -8.30
C ALA A 22 -1.73 6.78 -9.58
N ALA A 23 -2.03 5.49 -9.79
CA ALA A 23 -1.59 4.75 -10.98
C ALA A 23 -2.31 5.19 -12.27
N TRP A 24 -3.57 5.62 -12.17
CA TRP A 24 -4.41 5.91 -13.34
C TRP A 24 -4.51 7.40 -13.70
N THR A 25 -3.99 8.31 -12.87
CA THR A 25 -4.07 9.75 -13.14
C THR A 25 -2.74 10.47 -12.89
N PRO A 26 -2.31 11.38 -13.77
CA PRO A 26 -1.06 12.13 -13.58
C PRO A 26 -1.08 13.03 -12.34
N LEU A 27 -2.29 13.40 -11.85
CA LEU A 27 -2.51 14.15 -10.62
C LEU A 27 -2.88 13.25 -9.42
N GLY A 28 -2.89 11.93 -9.59
CA GLY A 28 -3.37 11.01 -8.59
C GLY A 28 -2.53 11.03 -7.32
N LEU A 29 -1.21 11.15 -7.44
CA LEU A 29 -0.32 11.37 -6.29
C LEU A 29 -0.66 12.64 -5.49
N VAL A 30 -1.05 13.72 -6.18
CA VAL A 30 -1.46 14.98 -5.54
C VAL A 30 -2.79 14.80 -4.81
N LEU A 31 -3.76 14.11 -5.42
CA LEU A 31 -5.04 13.77 -4.79
C LEU A 31 -4.84 12.88 -3.56
N VAL A 32 -3.97 11.87 -3.66
CA VAL A 32 -3.60 11.02 -2.52
C VAL A 32 -2.95 11.84 -1.41
N ALA A 33 -2.02 12.73 -1.74
CA ALA A 33 -1.41 13.61 -0.74
C ALA A 33 -2.46 14.49 -0.05
N VAL A 34 -3.40 15.06 -0.81
CA VAL A 34 -4.46 15.94 -0.26
C VAL A 34 -5.49 15.18 0.57
N VAL A 35 -5.74 13.89 0.33
CA VAL A 35 -6.76 13.10 1.05
C VAL A 35 -6.16 12.25 2.17
N ALA A 36 -5.04 11.57 1.91
CA ALA A 36 -4.42 10.65 2.86
C ALA A 36 -3.69 11.40 3.99
N ILE A 37 -2.96 12.49 3.67
CA ILE A 37 -2.19 13.23 4.69
C ILE A 37 -3.10 13.82 5.79
N PRO A 38 -4.16 14.59 5.48
CA PRO A 38 -5.03 15.14 6.52
C PRO A 38 -5.93 14.10 7.19
N THR A 39 -6.07 12.88 6.66
CA THR A 39 -6.80 11.81 7.35
C THR A 39 -5.93 11.03 8.33
N VAL A 40 -4.61 10.97 8.11
CA VAL A 40 -3.62 10.33 9.00
C VAL A 40 -3.19 11.26 10.14
N PHE A 41 -2.87 12.52 9.85
CA PHE A 41 -2.27 13.47 10.80
C PHE A 41 -3.09 13.74 12.09
N PRO A 42 -4.41 14.00 12.03
CA PRO A 42 -5.19 14.29 13.24
C PRO A 42 -5.53 13.04 14.05
N ARG A 43 -5.49 11.84 13.46
CA ARG A 43 -5.92 10.60 14.14
C ARG A 43 -4.84 9.94 14.99
N ARG A 44 -3.54 10.18 14.73
CA ARG A 44 -2.39 9.50 15.39
C ARG A 44 -2.65 8.00 15.65
N ASN A 45 -3.35 7.36 14.72
CA ASN A 45 -3.87 6.01 14.94
C ASN A 45 -3.01 5.00 14.18
N PRO A 46 -2.21 4.19 14.89
CA PRO A 46 -1.32 3.23 14.24
C PRO A 46 -2.09 2.14 13.48
N ALA A 47 -3.33 1.84 13.86
CA ALA A 47 -4.16 0.85 13.14
C ALA A 47 -4.48 1.34 11.72
N TYR A 48 -4.94 2.59 11.61
CA TYR A 48 -5.28 3.21 10.32
C TYR A 48 -4.04 3.36 9.43
N ALA A 49 -2.94 3.89 9.98
CA ALA A 49 -1.70 4.08 9.23
C ALA A 49 -1.10 2.75 8.77
N GLY A 50 -1.15 1.72 9.63
CA GLY A 50 -0.73 0.36 9.29
C GLY A 50 -1.56 -0.23 8.15
N GLY A 51 -2.89 -0.12 8.25
CA GLY A 51 -3.79 -0.54 7.18
C GLY A 51 -3.50 0.18 5.85
N LEU A 52 -3.36 1.51 5.88
CA LEU A 52 -3.12 2.33 4.70
C LEU A 52 -1.85 1.95 3.95
N LEU A 53 -0.73 1.79 4.66
CA LEU A 53 0.53 1.38 4.06
C LEU A 53 0.45 -0.03 3.48
N LEU A 54 -0.16 -0.97 4.21
CA LEU A 54 -0.29 -2.36 3.75
C LEU A 54 -1.21 -2.47 2.54
N GLY A 55 -2.34 -1.76 2.52
CA GLY A 55 -3.26 -1.75 1.39
C GLY A 55 -2.62 -1.18 0.12
N ALA A 56 -1.92 -0.05 0.25
CA ALA A 56 -1.20 0.56 -0.87
C ALA A 56 -0.08 -0.35 -1.39
N ALA A 57 0.77 -0.88 -0.51
CA ALA A 57 1.87 -1.74 -0.94
C ALA A 57 1.40 -3.08 -1.52
N ALA A 58 0.31 -3.65 -1.01
CA ALA A 58 -0.26 -4.89 -1.55
C ALA A 58 -0.78 -4.72 -2.98
N LEU A 59 -1.46 -3.59 -3.28
CA LEU A 59 -1.91 -3.31 -4.64
C LEU A 59 -0.72 -3.14 -5.59
N ALA A 60 0.32 -2.42 -5.16
CA ALA A 60 1.52 -2.21 -5.97
C ALA A 60 2.23 -3.53 -6.33
N LEU A 61 2.44 -4.41 -5.35
CA LEU A 61 3.02 -5.73 -5.58
C LEU A 61 2.15 -6.61 -6.47
N TYR A 62 0.83 -6.51 -6.36
CA TYR A 62 -0.10 -7.24 -7.23
C TYR A 62 0.04 -6.78 -8.69
N GLU A 63 0.12 -5.48 -8.94
CA GLU A 63 0.31 -4.95 -10.29
C GLU A 63 1.65 -5.36 -10.90
N ASP A 64 2.73 -5.30 -10.12
CA ASP A 64 4.06 -5.74 -10.56
C ASP A 64 4.11 -7.24 -10.89
N ALA A 65 3.46 -8.08 -10.06
CA ALA A 65 3.32 -9.51 -10.32
C ALA A 65 2.50 -9.79 -11.59
N GLN A 66 1.42 -9.02 -11.84
CA GLN A 66 0.61 -9.13 -13.06
C GLN A 66 1.42 -8.73 -14.31
N LEU A 67 2.23 -7.67 -14.24
CA LEU A 67 3.11 -7.25 -15.32
C LEU A 67 4.16 -8.34 -15.64
N THR A 68 4.79 -8.89 -14.60
CA THR A 68 5.75 -9.98 -14.73
C THR A 68 5.11 -11.21 -15.37
N ALA A 69 3.91 -11.60 -14.93
CA ALA A 69 3.18 -12.74 -15.50
C ALA A 69 2.81 -12.53 -16.98
N ARG A 70 2.36 -11.33 -17.36
CA ARG A 70 2.06 -10.97 -18.76
C ARG A 70 3.32 -10.98 -19.62
N CYS A 71 4.42 -10.47 -19.10
CA CYS A 71 5.72 -10.47 -19.77
C CYS A 71 6.26 -11.90 -19.97
N ALA A 72 6.15 -12.75 -18.94
CA ALA A 72 6.51 -14.17 -19.03
C ALA A 72 5.65 -14.93 -20.04
N ALA A 73 4.34 -14.63 -20.10
CA ALA A 73 3.44 -15.23 -21.10
C ALA A 73 3.73 -14.73 -22.54
N ALA A 74 4.27 -13.52 -22.70
CA ALA A 74 4.65 -12.95 -23.98
C ALA A 74 6.05 -13.41 -24.46
N ASN A 75 6.85 -14.05 -23.61
CA ASN A 75 8.12 -14.65 -24.01
C ASN A 75 7.85 -15.85 -24.92
N GLY A 76 8.17 -15.69 -26.21
CA GLY A 76 7.92 -16.69 -27.25
C GLY A 76 8.88 -16.51 -28.44
N PRO A 77 8.71 -17.29 -29.52
CA PRO A 77 9.67 -17.31 -30.65
C PRO A 77 9.82 -15.96 -31.38
N ASN A 78 8.92 -15.01 -31.16
CA ASN A 78 8.89 -13.71 -31.84
C ASN A 78 9.50 -12.55 -31.01
N GLY A 79 10.05 -12.82 -29.82
CA GLY A 79 10.74 -11.80 -29.02
C GLY A 79 10.83 -12.13 -27.53
N SER A 80 11.78 -11.48 -26.85
CA SER A 80 11.93 -11.55 -25.39
C SER A 80 11.41 -10.27 -24.74
N CYS A 81 10.44 -10.41 -23.84
CA CYS A 81 10.04 -9.37 -22.91
C CYS A 81 10.97 -9.43 -21.68
N VAL A 82 11.60 -8.29 -21.36
CA VAL A 82 12.48 -8.13 -20.20
C VAL A 82 11.79 -7.22 -19.19
N VAL A 83 11.53 -7.74 -17.99
CA VAL A 83 11.10 -6.92 -16.86
C VAL A 83 12.34 -6.20 -16.32
N ILE A 84 12.38 -4.87 -16.46
CA ILE A 84 13.39 -4.06 -15.79
C ILE A 84 12.93 -3.91 -14.34
N ALA A 85 13.80 -4.26 -13.39
CA ALA A 85 13.49 -4.16 -11.97
C ALA A 85 13.00 -2.74 -11.64
N ASP A 86 11.80 -2.65 -11.07
CA ASP A 86 11.25 -1.37 -10.67
C ASP A 86 12.12 -0.77 -9.55
N PRO A 87 12.73 0.41 -9.77
CA PRO A 87 13.58 1.05 -8.76
C PRO A 87 12.81 1.41 -7.47
N SER A 88 11.47 1.39 -7.50
CA SER A 88 10.61 1.65 -6.34
C SER A 88 10.35 0.41 -5.46
N LEU A 89 10.77 -0.79 -5.87
CA LEU A 89 10.59 -2.04 -5.11
C LEU A 89 11.11 -1.95 -3.64
N PRO A 90 12.29 -1.37 -3.35
CA PRO A 90 12.76 -1.24 -1.97
C PRO A 90 11.85 -0.34 -1.11
N VAL A 91 11.25 0.68 -1.72
CA VAL A 91 10.32 1.60 -1.05
C VAL A 91 9.02 0.88 -0.71
N MET A 92 8.52 0.03 -1.60
CA MET A 92 7.34 -0.80 -1.33
C MET A 92 7.59 -1.80 -0.19
N VAL A 93 8.75 -2.45 -0.19
CA VAL A 93 9.14 -3.36 0.90
C VAL A 93 9.23 -2.62 2.23
N LEU A 94 9.82 -1.43 2.25
CA LEU A 94 9.88 -0.59 3.45
C LEU A 94 8.47 -0.19 3.93
N ALA A 95 7.57 0.18 3.01
CA ALA A 95 6.18 0.51 3.34
C ALA A 95 5.45 -0.68 3.98
N ILE A 96 5.71 -1.91 3.53
CA ILE A 96 5.17 -3.13 4.14
C ILE A 96 5.71 -3.31 5.55
N VAL A 97 7.04 -3.24 5.73
CA VAL A 97 7.67 -3.39 7.05
C VAL A 97 7.08 -2.37 8.04
N VAL A 98 7.01 -1.10 7.66
CA VAL A 98 6.42 -0.04 8.49
C VAL A 98 4.93 -0.30 8.74
N GLY A 99 4.18 -0.72 7.72
CA GLY A 99 2.76 -1.03 7.83
C GLY A 99 2.47 -2.20 8.78
N VAL A 100 3.29 -3.26 8.75
CA VAL A 100 3.23 -4.40 9.67
C VAL A 100 3.53 -3.93 11.09
N LEU A 101 4.60 -3.16 11.29
CA LEU A 101 4.98 -2.65 12.62
C LEU A 101 3.88 -1.78 13.23
N LEU A 102 3.28 -0.88 12.45
CA LEU A 102 2.18 -0.04 12.91
C LEU A 102 0.92 -0.86 13.22
N SER A 103 0.63 -1.87 12.42
CA SER A 103 -0.47 -2.81 12.68
C SER A 103 -0.22 -3.61 13.96
N ALA A 104 1.01 -4.05 14.21
CA ALA A 104 1.40 -4.74 15.44
C ALA A 104 1.30 -3.82 16.67
N VAL A 105 1.80 -2.58 16.59
CA VAL A 105 1.68 -1.57 17.65
C VAL A 105 0.21 -1.29 17.99
N ALA A 106 -0.68 -1.29 16.99
CA ALA A 106 -2.12 -1.14 17.21
C ALA A 106 -2.75 -2.32 17.96
N LEU A 107 -2.14 -3.50 17.95
CA LEU A 107 -2.60 -4.69 18.68
C LEU A 107 -2.08 -4.74 20.11
N VAL A 108 -0.99 -4.01 20.43
CA VAL A 108 -0.46 -3.97 21.80
C VAL A 108 -1.47 -3.29 22.74
N PRO A 109 -1.90 -3.95 23.83
CA PRO A 109 -2.69 -3.31 24.87
C PRO A 109 -1.83 -2.24 25.53
N ARG A 110 -2.27 -0.97 25.52
CA ARG A 110 -1.66 0.03 26.40
C ARG A 110 -1.99 -0.40 27.83
N ARG A 111 -0.99 -0.90 28.57
CA ARG A 111 -1.13 -1.00 30.02
C ARG A 111 -1.31 0.43 30.52
N ALA A 112 -2.43 0.67 31.21
CA ALA A 112 -2.64 1.91 31.93
C ALA A 112 -1.53 2.01 33.00
N THR A 113 -0.62 2.96 32.82
CA THR A 113 0.22 3.52 33.88
C THR A 113 -0.46 4.77 34.40
#